data_AF-A0A251SJP9-F1
#
_entry.id   AF-A0A251SJP9-F1
#
_cell.length_a   1.000
_cell.length_b   1.000
_cell.length_c   1.000
_cell.angle_alpha   90.00
_cell.angle_beta   90.00
_cell.angle_gamma   90.00
#
_symmetry.space_group_name_H-M   'P 1'
#
loop_
_entity.id
_entity.type
_entity.pdbx_description
1 polymer ?
#
loop_
_entity_poly.entity_id
_entity_poly.type
_entity_poly.pdbx_seq_one_letter_code
_entity_poly.pdbx_strand_id
1 'polypeptide(L)'
;MTNLTASELNYMVFRYLQESGFLHTAFNFGHEADIQREANIDPTSVPPGALVTFVQSGIQYLEMKANLKIDDSDIADDFVFVKPFDLLNMNVEELKQNIEKNRVLQAAMNLQSLRKGKEREDSEIVGKGKEKIDDDVNYKLNESVAFGGKFLEFLRCD
;
A
#
# COMPACT_ATOMS: atom_id res chain seq x y z
N MET A 1 19.64 -28.85 4.85
CA MET A 1 18.43 -28.21 5.39
C MET A 1 17.93 -29.07 6.52
N THR A 2 17.64 -28.47 7.67
CA THR A 2 16.94 -29.13 8.78
C THR A 2 15.49 -29.32 8.37
N ASN A 3 14.97 -30.54 8.48
CA ASN A 3 13.59 -30.85 8.13
C ASN A 3 12.77 -31.02 9.39
N LEU A 4 11.58 -30.42 9.43
CA LEU A 4 10.60 -30.66 10.48
C LEU A 4 9.98 -32.04 10.29
N THR A 5 10.00 -32.87 11.33
CA THR A 5 9.38 -34.21 11.32
C THR A 5 7.90 -34.14 11.67
N ALA A 6 7.15 -35.19 11.31
CA ALA A 6 5.73 -35.28 11.65
C ALA A 6 5.49 -35.28 13.16
N SER A 7 6.32 -35.98 13.93
CA SER A 7 6.19 -36.06 15.40
C SER A 7 6.44 -34.70 16.07
N GLU A 8 7.39 -33.90 15.58
CA GLU A 8 7.63 -32.52 16.05
C GLU A 8 6.46 -31.59 15.70
N LEU A 9 5.93 -31.68 14.48
CA LEU A 9 4.77 -30.90 14.07
C LEU A 9 3.53 -31.28 14.88
N ASN A 10 3.27 -32.58 15.06
CA ASN A 10 2.18 -33.09 15.87
C ASN A 10 2.30 -32.59 17.32
N TYR A 11 3.50 -32.59 17.90
CA TYR A 11 3.71 -32.04 19.23
C TYR A 11 3.37 -30.55 19.31
N MET A 12 3.77 -29.74 18.32
CA MET A 12 3.41 -28.31 18.26
C MET A 12 1.90 -28.10 18.12
N VAL A 13 1.21 -28.92 17.33
CA VAL A 13 -0.26 -28.89 17.19
C VAL A 13 -0.94 -29.27 18.51
N PHE A 14 -0.49 -30.34 19.16
CA PHE A 14 -0.99 -30.76 20.46
C PHE A 14 -0.87 -29.64 21.50
N ARG A 15 0.30 -29.00 21.59
CA ARG A 15 0.55 -27.85 22.48
C ARG A 15 -0.35 -26.67 22.17
N TYR A 16 -0.53 -26.33 20.89
CA TYR A 16 -1.46 -25.28 20.47
C TYR A 16 -2.91 -25.56 20.91
N LEU A 17 -3.38 -26.81 20.77
CA LEU A 17 -4.73 -27.19 21.20
C LEU A 17 -4.89 -27.03 22.72
N GLN A 18 -3.89 -27.41 23.50
CA GLN A 18 -3.88 -27.21 24.96
C GLN A 18 -3.90 -25.71 25.32
N GLU A 19 -3.01 -24.92 24.71
CA GLU A 19 -2.86 -23.48 24.97
C GLU A 19 -4.12 -22.69 24.57
N SER A 20 -4.86 -23.16 23.55
CA SER A 20 -6.10 -22.54 23.08
C SER A 20 -7.36 -23.01 23.83
N GLY A 21 -7.23 -23.97 24.75
CA GLY A 21 -8.36 -24.49 25.53
C GLY A 21 -9.21 -25.57 24.84
N PHE A 22 -8.75 -26.15 23.72
CA PHE A 22 -9.42 -27.26 23.03
C PHE A 22 -9.17 -28.60 23.72
N LEU A 23 -9.55 -28.72 25.00
CA LEU A 23 -9.16 -29.84 25.87
C LEU A 23 -9.53 -31.23 25.30
N HIS A 24 -10.77 -31.42 24.85
CA HIS A 24 -11.23 -32.70 24.31
C HIS A 24 -10.53 -33.07 22.99
N THR A 25 -10.29 -32.06 22.13
CA THR A 25 -9.55 -32.24 20.88
C THR A 25 -8.10 -32.59 21.15
N ALA A 26 -7.44 -31.88 22.08
CA ALA A 26 -6.07 -32.16 22.49
C ALA A 26 -5.94 -33.58 23.07
N PHE A 27 -6.91 -34.03 23.87
CA PHE A 27 -6.93 -35.39 24.42
C PHE A 27 -7.01 -36.45 23.32
N ASN A 28 -7.98 -36.34 22.40
CA ASN A 28 -8.15 -37.30 21.31
C ASN A 28 -6.93 -37.28 20.37
N PHE A 29 -6.48 -36.08 19.98
CA PHE A 29 -5.33 -35.91 19.09
C PHE A 29 -4.04 -36.43 19.72
N GLY A 30 -3.81 -36.18 21.01
CA GLY A 30 -2.63 -36.67 21.72
C GLY A 30 -2.53 -38.19 21.74
N HIS A 31 -3.68 -38.88 21.81
CA HIS A 31 -3.75 -40.33 21.73
C HIS A 31 -3.62 -40.85 20.28
N GLU A 32 -4.28 -40.19 19.32
CA GLU A 32 -4.24 -40.58 17.90
C GLU A 32 -2.86 -40.38 17.28
N ALA A 33 -2.17 -39.29 17.64
CA ALA A 33 -0.83 -38.96 17.17
C ALA A 33 0.29 -39.58 18.02
N ASP A 34 -0.05 -40.44 19.00
CA ASP A 34 0.86 -41.15 19.91
C ASP A 34 1.98 -40.25 20.48
N ILE A 35 1.60 -39.02 20.90
CA ILE A 35 2.55 -37.95 21.26
C ILE A 35 3.53 -38.40 22.35
N GLN A 36 3.09 -39.23 23.30
CA GLN A 36 3.94 -39.67 24.41
C GLN A 36 5.03 -40.68 24.03
N ARG A 37 4.84 -41.43 22.94
CA ARG A 37 5.80 -42.45 22.48
C ARG A 37 6.67 -41.95 21.34
N GLU A 38 6.10 -41.19 20.41
CA GLU A 38 6.82 -40.74 19.22
C GLU A 38 7.58 -39.42 19.42
N ALA A 39 7.01 -38.49 20.18
CA ALA A 39 7.69 -37.25 20.48
C ALA A 39 8.68 -37.50 21.63
N ASN A 40 9.91 -37.91 21.31
CA ASN A 40 11.05 -37.84 22.24
C ASN A 40 11.43 -36.36 22.50
N ILE A 41 10.44 -35.55 22.86
CA ILE A 41 10.48 -34.10 22.98
C ILE A 41 10.25 -33.77 24.44
N ASP A 42 11.18 -33.03 25.03
CA ASP A 42 11.06 -32.55 26.40
C ASP A 42 9.91 -31.53 26.49
N PRO A 43 8.90 -31.72 27.36
CA PRO A 43 7.82 -30.76 27.52
C PRO A 43 8.27 -29.34 27.85
N THR A 44 9.44 -29.19 28.48
CA THR A 44 10.00 -27.89 28.85
C THR A 44 10.74 -27.20 27.71
N SER A 45 11.08 -27.92 26.63
CA SER A 45 11.84 -27.36 25.51
C SER A 45 11.00 -26.55 24.53
N VAL A 46 9.68 -26.72 24.54
CA VAL A 46 8.77 -26.02 23.62
C VAL A 46 8.09 -24.85 24.32
N PRO A 47 8.42 -23.59 23.93
CA PRO A 47 7.85 -22.41 24.56
C PRO A 47 6.35 -22.28 24.27
N PRO A 48 5.58 -21.57 25.12
CA PRO A 48 4.20 -21.23 24.82
C PRO A 48 4.09 -20.46 23.49
N GLY A 49 3.07 -20.78 22.69
CA GLY A 49 2.85 -20.12 21.39
C GLY A 49 3.85 -20.49 20.30
N ALA A 50 4.60 -21.59 20.47
CA ALA A 50 5.60 -22.04 19.50
C ALA A 50 5.02 -22.21 18.08
N LEU A 51 3.88 -22.90 17.94
CA LEU A 51 3.25 -23.12 16.63
C LEU A 51 2.86 -21.79 15.96
N VAL A 52 2.23 -20.88 16.72
CA VAL A 52 1.80 -19.58 16.21
C VAL A 52 3.00 -18.76 15.75
N THR A 53 4.07 -18.74 16.55
CA THR A 53 5.32 -18.04 16.24
C THR A 53 5.98 -18.61 14.98
N PHE A 54 5.99 -19.94 14.83
CA PHE A 54 6.55 -20.60 13.66
C PHE A 54 5.76 -20.26 12.39
N VAL A 55 4.42 -20.31 12.44
CA VAL A 55 3.55 -19.91 11.32
C VAL A 55 3.75 -18.44 10.96
N GLN A 56 3.81 -17.55 11.95
CA GLN A 56 4.10 -16.12 11.73
C GLN A 56 5.46 -15.90 11.06
N SER A 57 6.48 -16.64 11.47
CA SER A 57 7.82 -16.57 10.86
C SER A 57 7.79 -17.07 9.41
N GLY A 58 7.02 -18.12 9.13
CA GLY A 58 6.81 -18.62 7.76
C GLY A 58 6.13 -17.61 6.85
N ILE A 59 5.10 -16.91 7.36
CA ILE A 59 4.41 -15.81 6.67
C ILE A 59 5.41 -14.69 6.33
N GLN A 60 6.19 -14.22 7.30
CA GLN A 60 7.21 -13.18 7.10
C GLN A 60 8.27 -13.61 6.09
N TYR A 61 8.69 -14.88 6.11
CA TYR A 61 9.64 -15.42 5.15
C TYR A 61 9.08 -15.39 3.72
N LEU A 62 7.80 -15.72 3.53
CA LEU A 62 7.13 -15.63 2.23
C LEU A 62 7.02 -14.17 1.76
N GLU A 63 6.66 -13.24 2.64
CA GLU A 63 6.61 -11.80 2.33
C GLU A 63 7.98 -11.29 1.86
N MET A 64 9.04 -11.62 2.60
CA MET A 64 10.41 -11.26 2.24
C MET A 64 10.77 -11.84 0.88
N LYS A 65 10.55 -13.15 0.67
CA LYS A 65 10.86 -13.81 -0.61
C LYS A 65 10.10 -13.22 -1.79
N ALA A 66 8.86 -12.79 -1.59
CA ALA A 66 8.06 -12.15 -2.62
C ALA A 66 8.55 -10.73 -2.92
N ASN A 67 9.10 -10.02 -1.93
CA ASN A 67 9.67 -8.68 -2.11
C ASN A 67 11.11 -8.68 -2.66
N LEU A 68 11.83 -9.81 -2.62
CA LEU A 68 13.17 -9.92 -3.21
C LEU A 68 13.11 -9.85 -4.75
N LYS A 69 13.65 -8.75 -5.32
CA LYS A 69 14.00 -8.63 -6.74
C LYS A 69 15.33 -9.33 -7.03
N ILE A 70 15.49 -9.80 -8.27
CA ILE A 70 16.73 -10.44 -8.76
C ILE A 70 17.74 -9.39 -9.27
N ASP A 71 17.27 -8.19 -9.62
CA ASP A 71 18.13 -7.13 -10.15
C ASP A 71 18.83 -6.36 -9.03
N ASP A 72 20.17 -6.36 -9.06
CA ASP A 72 21.12 -5.61 -8.21
C ASP A 72 21.04 -4.08 -8.42
N SER A 73 19.87 -3.53 -8.79
CA SER A 73 19.73 -2.08 -8.79
C SER A 73 19.63 -1.60 -7.35
N ASP A 74 20.65 -0.90 -6.86
CA ASP A 74 20.78 -0.31 -5.51
C ASP A 74 19.65 0.68 -5.13
N ILE A 75 18.58 0.76 -5.91
CA ILE A 75 17.37 1.51 -5.56
C ILE A 75 16.56 0.62 -4.62
N ALA A 76 16.62 0.92 -3.32
CA ALA A 76 15.76 0.31 -2.33
C ALA A 76 14.29 0.59 -2.68
N ASP A 77 13.64 -0.36 -3.35
CA ASP A 77 12.20 -0.33 -3.50
C ASP A 77 11.53 -0.44 -2.13
N ASP A 78 10.45 0.30 -1.92
CA ASP A 78 9.64 0.18 -0.72
C ASP A 78 9.11 -1.26 -0.58
N PHE A 79 9.26 -1.80 0.63
CA PHE A 79 8.72 -3.10 1.00
C PHE A 79 7.18 -3.05 0.92
N VAL A 80 6.59 -3.98 0.18
CA VAL A 80 5.15 -4.07 0.02
C VAL A 80 4.60 -5.11 0.99
N PHE A 81 3.76 -4.65 1.91
CA PHE A 81 2.99 -5.54 2.78
C PHE A 81 2.02 -6.38 1.95
N VAL A 82 2.11 -7.70 2.10
CA VAL A 82 1.20 -8.65 1.48
C VAL A 82 0.10 -8.97 2.48
N LYS A 83 -1.12 -9.20 2.02
CA LYS A 83 -2.20 -9.59 2.94
C LYS A 83 -1.94 -11.03 3.43
N PRO A 84 -2.17 -11.33 4.72
CA PRO A 84 -1.99 -12.68 5.26
C PRO A 84 -2.74 -13.77 4.48
N PHE A 85 -3.92 -13.45 3.96
CA PHE A 85 -4.73 -14.38 3.18
C PHE A 85 -4.12 -14.69 1.79
N ASP A 86 -3.44 -13.73 1.17
CA ASP A 86 -2.77 -13.93 -0.12
C ASP A 86 -1.56 -14.87 0.06
N LEU A 87 -0.85 -14.74 1.18
CA LEU A 87 0.30 -15.60 1.53
C LEU A 87 -0.09 -17.07 1.77
N LEU A 88 -1.36 -17.33 2.13
CA LEU A 88 -1.88 -18.67 2.35
C LEU A 88 -2.39 -19.34 1.06
N ASN A 89 -2.76 -18.55 0.04
CA ASN A 89 -3.45 -19.05 -1.15
C ASN A 89 -2.66 -18.89 -2.45
N MET A 90 -1.52 -18.20 -2.42
CA MET A 90 -0.70 -17.93 -3.61
C MET A 90 0.72 -18.48 -3.43
N ASN A 91 1.34 -18.92 -4.53
CA ASN A 91 2.76 -19.28 -4.52
C ASN A 91 3.66 -18.04 -4.59
N VAL A 92 4.96 -18.23 -4.37
CA VAL A 92 5.93 -17.11 -4.31
C VAL A 92 5.98 -16.34 -5.62
N GLU A 93 5.83 -17.01 -6.75
CA GLU A 93 5.86 -16.41 -8.08
C GLU A 93 4.62 -15.55 -8.35
N GLU A 94 3.44 -16.01 -7.94
CA GLU A 94 2.19 -15.25 -7.99
C GLU A 94 2.24 -14.02 -7.08
N LEU A 95 2.79 -14.16 -5.88
CA LEU A 95 2.99 -13.06 -4.95
C LEU A 95 3.91 -11.99 -5.54
N LYS A 96 5.01 -12.40 -6.18
CA LYS A 96 5.92 -11.47 -6.90
C LYS A 96 5.20 -10.69 -7.99
N GLN A 97 4.40 -11.37 -8.80
CA GLN A 97 3.63 -10.73 -9.87
C GLN A 97 2.62 -9.73 -9.32
N ASN A 98 1.95 -10.06 -8.22
CA ASN A 98 0.97 -9.16 -7.60
C ASN A 98 1.64 -7.94 -6.97
N ILE A 99 2.78 -8.11 -6.31
CA ILE A 99 3.58 -6.99 -5.79
C ILE A 99 3.99 -6.07 -6.94
N GLU A 100 4.50 -6.61 -8.04
CA GLU A 100 4.93 -5.81 -9.18
C GLU A 100 3.76 -5.07 -9.84
N LYS A 101 2.61 -5.75 -10.04
CA LYS A 101 1.38 -5.11 -10.52
C LYS A 101 0.94 -3.97 -9.60
N ASN A 102 0.98 -4.18 -8.27
CA ASN A 102 0.64 -3.15 -7.30
C ASN A 102 1.58 -1.95 -7.37
N ARG A 103 2.89 -2.18 -7.55
CA ARG A 103 3.88 -1.11 -7.72
C ARG A 103 3.62 -0.28 -8.99
N VAL A 104 3.37 -0.94 -10.12
CA VAL A 104 3.02 -0.26 -11.38
C VAL A 104 1.73 0.54 -11.23
N LEU A 105 0.72 -0.03 -10.58
CA LEU A 105 -0.56 0.64 -10.34
C LEU A 105 -0.39 1.88 -9.46
N GLN A 106 0.39 1.78 -8.38
CA GLN A 106 0.70 2.89 -7.49
C GLN A 106 1.50 4.00 -8.20
N ALA A 107 2.51 3.64 -8.99
CA ALA A 107 3.28 4.59 -9.78
C ALA A 107 2.40 5.34 -10.80
N ALA A 108 1.49 4.62 -11.47
CA ALA A 108 0.54 5.23 -12.41
C ALA A 108 -0.44 6.19 -11.72
N MET A 109 -0.95 5.82 -10.54
CA MET A 109 -1.82 6.68 -9.74
C MET A 109 -1.11 7.97 -9.28
N ASN A 110 0.12 7.84 -8.79
CA ASN A 110 0.94 8.98 -8.36
C ASN A 110 1.19 9.93 -9.54
N LEU A 111 1.57 9.42 -10.72
CA LEU A 111 1.78 10.25 -11.91
C LEU A 111 0.51 10.99 -12.36
N GLN A 112 -0.66 10.34 -12.28
CA GLN A 112 -1.94 10.99 -12.58
C GLN A 112 -2.26 12.11 -11.59
N SER A 113 -1.97 11.91 -10.30
CA SER A 113 -2.19 12.94 -9.28
C SER A 113 -1.30 14.17 -9.49
N LEU A 114 -0.02 13.99 -9.85
CA LEU A 114 0.87 15.10 -10.21
C LEU A 114 0.41 15.84 -11.47
N ARG A 115 -0.07 15.12 -12.50
CA ARG A 115 -0.64 15.75 -13.70
C ARG A 115 -1.84 16.63 -13.37
N LYS A 116 -2.78 16.13 -12.57
CA LYS A 116 -3.95 16.91 -12.11
C LYS A 116 -3.56 18.10 -11.24
N GLY A 117 -2.48 18.00 -10.46
CA GLY A 117 -1.93 19.11 -9.69
C GLY A 117 -1.40 20.23 -10.59
N LYS A 118 -0.54 19.89 -11.55
CA LYS A 118 0.01 20.86 -12.53
C LYS A 118 -1.05 21.52 -13.39
N GLU A 119 -2.06 20.77 -13.86
CA GLU A 119 -3.16 21.33 -14.65
C GLU A 119 -3.96 22.38 -13.86
N ARG A 120 -4.09 22.23 -12.53
CA ARG A 120 -4.74 23.22 -11.66
C ARG A 120 -3.87 24.47 -11.45
N GLU A 121 -2.58 24.29 -11.23
CA GLU A 121 -1.63 25.42 -11.10
C GLU A 121 -1.53 26.23 -12.40
N ASP A 122 -1.41 25.55 -13.56
CA ASP A 122 -1.37 26.21 -14.87
C ASP A 122 -2.69 26.94 -15.19
N SER A 123 -3.84 26.38 -14.76
CA SER A 123 -5.15 27.05 -14.89
C SER A 123 -5.28 28.30 -14.01
N GLU A 124 -4.74 28.28 -12.79
CA GLU A 124 -4.74 29.45 -11.89
C GLU A 124 -3.78 30.55 -12.38
N ILE A 125 -2.63 30.19 -12.96
CA ILE A 125 -1.68 31.15 -13.55
C ILE A 125 -2.29 31.82 -14.80
N VAL A 126 -2.97 31.05 -15.65
CA VAL A 126 -3.68 31.58 -16.83
C VAL A 126 -4.87 32.46 -16.42
N GLY A 127 -5.56 32.14 -15.32
CA GLY A 127 -6.62 32.98 -14.75
C GLY A 127 -6.12 34.35 -14.31
N LYS A 128 -5.01 34.40 -13.55
CA LYS A 128 -4.38 35.66 -13.10
C LYS A 128 -3.76 36.48 -14.24
N GLY A 129 -3.34 35.82 -15.34
CA GLY A 129 -2.84 36.49 -16.54
C GLY A 129 -3.92 37.26 -17.31
N LYS A 130 -5.18 36.80 -17.27
CA LYS A 130 -6.29 37.47 -17.97
C LYS A 130 -6.83 38.69 -17.22
N GLU A 131 -6.95 38.64 -15.88
CA GLU A 131 -7.37 39.80 -15.09
C GLU A 131 -6.45 41.02 -15.29
N LYS A 132 -5.13 40.81 -15.35
CA LYS A 132 -4.18 41.92 -15.60
C LYS A 132 -4.22 42.50 -17.02
N ILE A 133 -4.62 41.72 -18.01
CA ILE A 133 -4.71 42.19 -19.40
C ILE A 133 -6.02 42.98 -19.61
N ASP A 134 -7.11 42.57 -18.98
CA ASP A 134 -8.40 43.26 -19.06
C ASP A 134 -8.33 44.65 -18.39
N ASP A 135 -7.60 44.80 -17.28
CA ASP A 135 -7.36 46.11 -16.64
C ASP A 135 -6.55 47.07 -17.53
N ASP A 136 -5.52 46.56 -18.23
CA ASP A 136 -4.61 47.38 -19.07
C ASP A 136 -5.27 47.79 -20.41
N VAL A 137 -6.15 46.95 -20.96
CA VAL A 137 -6.94 47.26 -22.17
C VAL A 137 -8.06 48.26 -21.86
N ASN A 138 -8.70 48.17 -20.70
CA ASN A 138 -9.76 49.11 -20.28
C ASN A 138 -9.20 50.53 -20.02
N TYR A 139 -7.97 50.64 -19.52
CA TYR A 139 -7.30 51.95 -19.37
C TYR A 139 -7.01 52.62 -20.73
N LYS A 140 -6.52 51.85 -21.72
CA LYS A 140 -6.22 52.38 -23.08
C LYS A 140 -7.45 52.69 -23.93
N LEU A 141 -8.57 51.99 -23.71
CA LEU A 141 -9.85 52.31 -24.35
C LEU A 141 -10.43 53.62 -23.81
N ASN A 142 -10.35 53.88 -22.50
CA ASN A 142 -10.84 55.14 -21.92
C ASN A 142 -10.00 56.36 -22.32
N GLU A 143 -8.71 56.19 -22.64
CA GLU A 143 -7.85 57.29 -23.12
C GLU A 143 -8.12 57.65 -24.59
N SER A 144 -8.55 56.68 -25.41
CA SER A 144 -8.87 56.90 -26.84
C SER A 144 -10.26 57.51 -27.09
N VAL A 145 -11.19 57.42 -26.12
CA VAL A 145 -12.54 58.00 -26.23
C VAL A 145 -12.56 59.49 -25.82
N ALA A 146 -11.49 60.01 -25.20
CA ALA A 146 -11.41 61.39 -24.72
C ALA A 146 -11.00 62.45 -25.77
N PHE A 147 -10.63 62.06 -27.00
CA PHE A 147 -10.09 63.01 -28.00
C PHE A 147 -10.94 63.25 -29.26
N GLY A 148 -12.21 62.81 -29.27
CA GLY A 148 -13.04 62.98 -30.46
C GLY A 148 -14.53 63.08 -30.16
N GLY A 149 -15.00 64.24 -29.70
CA GLY A 149 -16.45 64.46 -29.64
C GLY A 149 -16.95 65.68 -28.90
N LYS A 150 -17.07 66.79 -29.64
CA LYS A 150 -18.06 67.87 -29.47
C LYS A 150 -17.95 68.78 -28.24
N PHE A 151 -17.22 69.87 -28.43
CA PHE A 151 -17.62 71.21 -27.98
C PHE A 151 -18.25 71.95 -29.18
N LEU A 152 -19.25 72.80 -28.94
CA LEU A 152 -20.24 73.41 -29.86
C LEU A 152 -21.53 72.57 -29.98
N GLU A 153 -22.75 73.02 -29.68
CA GLU A 153 -23.29 74.31 -29.24
C GLU A 153 -24.77 74.07 -28.81
N PHE A 154 -25.26 74.94 -27.92
CA PHE A 154 -26.61 75.50 -27.87
C PHE A 154 -27.86 74.75 -27.32
N LEU A 155 -28.50 75.47 -26.38
CA LEU A 155 -29.94 75.57 -26.04
C LEU A 155 -30.59 74.57 -25.08
N ARG A 156 -30.82 75.01 -23.84
CA ARG A 156 -32.18 75.48 -23.45
C ARG A 156 -32.15 76.29 -22.14
N CYS A 157 -32.67 77.51 -22.22
CA CYS A 157 -33.38 78.14 -21.10
C CYS A 157 -34.70 77.40 -20.90
N ASP A 158 -35.01 77.00 -19.67
CA ASP A 158 -36.14 77.47 -18.87
C ASP A 158 -35.99 76.90 -17.45
#